data_AF-A0A928S6E7-F1
#
_entry.id   AF-A0A928S6E7-F1
#
_cell.length_a   1.000
_cell.length_b   1.000
_cell.length_c   1.000
_cell.angle_alpha   90.00
_cell.angle_beta   90.00
_cell.angle_gamma   90.00
#
_symmetry.space_group_name_H-M   'P 1'
#
loop_
_entity.id
_entity.type
_entity.pdbx_description
1 polymer ?
#
loop_
_entity_poly.entity_id
_entity_poly.type
_entity_poly.pdbx_seq_one_letter_code
_entity_poly.pdbx_strand_id
1 'polypeptide(L)'
;MFERPEWAAGNVTVELPVRLAEAVEGVTAEVEQLAGQAGVLIMQAVMAAEVERLAGPRGKHERERPLTPLGQSAGLRGARGAEGSAGSAADAKNLLLATVAWLEEINPSAAWSLREGLEETLTLHRLNVPEALRRSLRSTNPIESALRVVRPATERVKRWRKGDMRLRWSAAGLLAAENRFRRVRGYKSMAVLLGNVDAYDPRPAGKTEAA
;
A
#
# COMPACT_ATOMS: atom_id res chain seq x y z
N MET A 1 -40.17 14.92 -8.69
CA MET A 1 -41.12 13.86 -8.32
C MET A 1 -41.02 12.82 -9.43
N PHE A 2 -40.11 11.87 -9.29
CA PHE A 2 -39.91 10.81 -10.29
C PHE A 2 -40.75 9.62 -9.86
N GLU A 3 -41.81 9.34 -10.61
CA GLU A 3 -42.65 8.16 -10.42
C GLU A 3 -41.83 6.91 -10.73
N ARG A 4 -41.84 5.93 -9.82
CA ARG A 4 -41.18 4.64 -10.02
C ARG A 4 -42.03 3.84 -11.02
N PRO A 5 -41.44 3.21 -12.05
CA PRO A 5 -42.22 2.30 -12.88
C PRO A 5 -42.58 1.06 -12.04
N GLU A 6 -43.88 0.82 -11.88
CA GLU A 6 -44.42 -0.46 -11.42
C GLU A 6 -44.16 -1.50 -12.51
N TRP A 7 -43.07 -2.26 -12.38
CA TRP A 7 -43.00 -3.54 -13.07
C TRP A 7 -44.02 -4.45 -12.38
N ALA A 8 -45.18 -4.63 -12.99
CA ALA A 8 -46.12 -5.64 -12.56
C ALA A 8 -45.41 -7.00 -12.62
N ALA A 9 -45.33 -7.70 -11.49
CA ALA A 9 -44.93 -9.10 -11.42
C ALA A 9 -46.03 -9.97 -12.06
N GLY A 10 -46.21 -9.83 -13.37
CA GLY A 10 -47.13 -10.62 -14.18
C GLY A 10 -46.35 -11.69 -14.91
N ASN A 11 -46.68 -12.96 -14.69
CA ASN A 11 -46.17 -14.04 -15.52
C ASN A 11 -46.72 -13.86 -16.94
N VAL A 12 -45.84 -13.64 -17.91
CA VAL A 12 -46.17 -13.58 -19.33
C VAL A 12 -45.99 -14.98 -19.91
N THR A 13 -47.08 -15.69 -20.16
CA THR A 13 -47.09 -16.96 -20.89
C THR A 13 -47.19 -16.70 -22.39
N VAL A 14 -46.23 -17.21 -23.16
CA VAL A 14 -46.19 -17.11 -24.63
C VAL A 14 -46.17 -18.53 -25.20
N GLU A 15 -47.15 -18.87 -26.05
CA GLU A 15 -47.13 -20.13 -26.81
C GLU A 15 -46.23 -19.96 -28.05
N LEU A 16 -45.20 -20.79 -28.15
CA LEU A 16 -44.23 -20.74 -29.23
C LEU A 16 -44.14 -22.11 -29.93
N PRO A 17 -43.98 -22.14 -31.27
CA PRO A 17 -43.69 -23.38 -31.99
C PRO A 17 -42.41 -24.02 -31.43
N VAL A 18 -42.37 -25.35 -31.33
CA VAL A 18 -41.28 -26.12 -30.68
C VAL A 18 -39.88 -25.70 -31.15
N ARG A 19 -39.71 -25.41 -32.45
CA ARG A 19 -38.43 -24.96 -33.03
C ARG A 19 -37.95 -23.59 -32.52
N LEU A 20 -38.87 -22.73 -32.07
CA LEU A 20 -38.56 -21.42 -31.52
C LEU A 20 -38.22 -21.53 -30.03
N ALA A 21 -38.79 -22.50 -29.30
CA ALA A 21 -38.45 -22.76 -27.90
C ALA A 21 -36.97 -23.21 -27.76
N GLU A 22 -36.51 -24.12 -28.63
CA GLU A 22 -35.10 -24.55 -28.70
C GLU A 22 -34.16 -23.38 -29.05
N ALA A 23 -34.61 -22.44 -29.89
CA ALA A 23 -33.83 -21.26 -30.25
C ALA A 23 -33.73 -20.25 -29.08
N VAL A 24 -34.79 -20.08 -28.29
CA VAL A 24 -34.82 -19.16 -27.13
C VAL A 24 -34.01 -19.71 -25.96
N GLU A 25 -33.92 -21.03 -25.80
CA GLU A 25 -33.10 -21.68 -24.77
C GLU A 25 -31.60 -21.39 -24.95
N GLY A 26 -31.13 -21.16 -26.18
CA GLY A 26 -29.78 -20.65 -26.44
C GLY A 26 -29.58 -19.16 -26.14
N VAL A 27 -30.66 -18.37 -26.21
CA VAL A 27 -30.63 -16.90 -26.03
C VAL A 27 -30.59 -16.50 -24.56
N THR A 28 -31.17 -17.30 -23.65
CA THR A 28 -31.18 -16.98 -22.21
C THR A 28 -29.77 -16.88 -21.64
N ALA A 29 -28.88 -17.81 -21.98
CA ALA A 29 -27.47 -17.79 -21.57
C ALA A 29 -26.73 -16.55 -22.13
N GLU A 30 -27.02 -16.16 -23.37
CA GLU A 30 -26.45 -14.95 -23.98
C GLU A 30 -26.95 -13.67 -23.30
N VAL A 31 -28.22 -13.62 -22.90
CA VAL A 31 -28.81 -12.50 -22.16
C VAL A 31 -28.21 -12.39 -20.76
N GLU A 32 -28.02 -13.50 -20.06
CA GLU A 32 -27.35 -13.51 -18.75
C GLU A 32 -25.89 -13.06 -18.85
N GLN A 33 -25.16 -13.55 -19.86
CA GLN A 33 -23.78 -13.12 -20.13
C GLN A 33 -23.72 -11.62 -20.45
N LEU A 34 -24.62 -11.13 -21.29
CA LEU A 34 -24.71 -9.72 -21.65
C LEU A 34 -25.05 -8.86 -20.43
N ALA A 35 -26.00 -9.29 -19.59
CA ALA A 35 -26.36 -8.60 -18.36
C ALA A 35 -25.18 -8.56 -17.36
N GLY A 36 -24.44 -9.67 -17.23
CA GLY A 36 -23.22 -9.73 -16.43
C GLY A 36 -22.13 -8.77 -16.92
N GLN A 37 -21.88 -8.75 -18.24
CA GLN A 37 -20.91 -7.83 -18.86
C GLN A 37 -21.33 -6.36 -18.70
N ALA A 38 -22.61 -6.06 -18.92
CA ALA A 38 -23.15 -4.72 -18.72
C ALA A 38 -23.01 -4.28 -17.26
N GLY A 39 -23.30 -5.17 -16.31
CA GLY A 39 -23.12 -4.92 -14.87
C GLY A 39 -21.68 -4.58 -14.50
N VAL A 40 -20.71 -5.34 -15.03
CA VAL A 40 -19.27 -5.07 -14.82
C VAL A 40 -18.86 -3.72 -15.42
N LEU A 41 -19.30 -3.40 -16.63
CA LEU A 41 -18.99 -2.13 -17.28
C LEU A 41 -19.57 -0.94 -16.52
N ILE A 42 -20.82 -1.06 -16.05
CA ILE A 42 -21.46 -0.03 -15.20
C ILE A 42 -20.68 0.13 -13.90
N MET A 43 -20.32 -0.97 -13.24
CA MET A 43 -19.55 -0.90 -11.99
C MET A 43 -18.16 -0.29 -12.20
N GLN A 44 -17.47 -0.63 -13.30
CA GLN A 44 -16.21 0.00 -13.67
C GLN A 44 -16.36 1.50 -13.93
N ALA A 45 -17.42 1.92 -14.63
CA ALA A 45 -17.69 3.32 -14.90
C ALA A 45 -18.00 4.10 -13.62
N VAL A 46 -18.82 3.54 -12.73
CA VAL A 46 -19.15 4.14 -11.43
C VAL A 46 -17.90 4.25 -10.55
N MET A 47 -17.09 3.19 -10.47
CA MET A 47 -15.82 3.22 -9.73
C MET A 47 -14.84 4.23 -10.31
N ALA A 48 -14.72 4.32 -11.65
CA ALA A 48 -13.84 5.28 -12.29
C ALA A 48 -14.29 6.73 -12.03
N ALA A 49 -15.59 7.00 -12.11
CA ALA A 49 -16.16 8.31 -11.79
C ALA A 49 -15.97 8.67 -10.31
N GLU A 50 -16.11 7.71 -9.41
CA GLU A 50 -15.89 7.90 -7.98
C GLU A 50 -14.41 8.15 -7.66
N VAL A 51 -13.51 7.40 -8.30
CA VAL A 51 -12.06 7.62 -8.21
C VAL A 51 -11.69 9.00 -8.77
N GLU A 52 -12.27 9.43 -9.89
CA GLU A 52 -12.01 10.76 -10.44
C GLU A 52 -12.58 11.88 -9.56
N ARG A 53 -13.76 11.67 -8.95
CA ARG A 53 -14.35 12.61 -7.96
C ARG A 53 -13.46 12.78 -6.72
N LEU A 54 -12.88 11.68 -6.25
CA LEU A 54 -12.08 11.65 -5.02
C LEU A 54 -10.61 12.05 -5.26
N ALA A 55 -9.97 11.49 -6.28
CA ALA A 55 -8.54 11.63 -6.57
C ALA A 55 -8.21 12.62 -7.69
N GLY A 56 -9.21 13.09 -8.43
CA GLY A 56 -9.08 13.95 -9.59
C GLY A 56 -8.78 13.18 -10.90
N PRO A 57 -8.88 13.85 -12.06
CA PRO A 57 -8.59 13.29 -13.37
C PRO A 57 -7.18 12.71 -13.45
N ARG A 58 -7.07 11.49 -14.02
CA ARG A 58 -5.80 10.78 -14.17
C ARG A 58 -4.77 11.64 -14.92
N GLY A 59 -3.59 11.81 -14.32
CA GLY A 59 -2.47 12.52 -14.94
C GLY A 59 -2.53 14.05 -14.85
N LYS A 60 -3.61 14.63 -14.32
CA LYS A 60 -3.66 16.06 -13.95
C LYS A 60 -3.22 16.21 -12.51
N HIS A 61 -2.55 17.32 -12.17
CA HIS A 61 -2.14 17.65 -10.81
C HIS A 61 -2.93 18.88 -10.36
N GLU A 62 -3.89 18.71 -9.44
CA GLU A 62 -4.63 19.83 -8.85
C GLU A 62 -3.99 20.18 -7.51
N ARG A 63 -3.76 21.48 -7.29
CA ARG A 63 -3.14 21.99 -6.05
C ARG A 63 -4.09 21.95 -4.85
N GLU A 64 -5.40 22.06 -5.08
CA GLU A 64 -6.44 22.18 -4.03
C GLU A 64 -7.22 20.87 -3.83
N ARG A 65 -6.56 19.71 -3.91
CA ARG A 65 -7.23 18.42 -3.77
C ARG A 65 -7.74 18.19 -2.35
N PRO A 66 -8.98 17.68 -2.18
CA PRO A 66 -9.50 17.31 -0.88
C PRO A 66 -8.77 16.08 -0.30
N LEU A 67 -8.35 15.14 -1.16
CA LEU A 67 -7.53 14.00 -0.76
C LEU A 67 -6.04 14.32 -0.93
N THR A 68 -5.34 14.26 0.19
CA THR A 68 -3.88 14.28 0.22
C THR A 68 -3.35 12.93 -0.27
N PRO A 69 -2.24 12.89 -1.03
CA PRO A 69 -1.58 11.63 -1.37
C PRO A 69 -1.36 10.77 -0.12
N LEU A 70 -1.50 9.44 -0.23
CA LEU A 70 -1.26 8.53 0.89
C LEU A 70 0.14 8.81 1.49
N GLY A 71 0.19 9.21 2.76
CA GLY A 71 1.41 9.66 3.46
C GLY A 71 1.55 11.19 3.62
N GLN A 72 0.63 11.97 3.06
CA GLN A 72 0.55 13.43 3.19
C GLN A 72 -0.73 13.91 3.89
N SER A 73 -1.59 13.01 4.38
CA SER A 73 -2.68 13.43 5.27
C SER A 73 -2.11 13.88 6.61
N ALA A 74 -2.77 14.86 7.25
CA ALA A 74 -2.33 15.40 8.53
C ALA A 74 -2.11 14.29 9.58
N GLY A 75 -2.92 13.22 9.54
CA GLY A 75 -2.74 12.01 10.37
C GLY A 75 -1.44 11.26 10.11
N LEU A 76 -1.10 10.97 8.84
CA LEU A 76 0.14 10.24 8.49
C LEU A 76 1.40 11.10 8.64
N ARG A 77 1.32 12.42 8.42
CA ARG A 77 2.41 13.36 8.75
C ARG A 77 2.58 13.50 10.26
N GLY A 78 1.48 13.50 11.01
CA GLY A 78 1.46 13.42 12.46
C GLY A 78 2.18 12.16 12.95
N ALA A 79 1.82 10.97 12.45
CA ALA A 79 2.49 9.71 12.79
C ALA A 79 4.00 9.74 12.50
N ARG A 80 4.42 10.16 11.28
CA ARG A 80 5.85 10.30 10.93
C ARG A 80 6.58 11.41 11.71
N GLY A 81 5.89 12.47 12.11
CA GLY A 81 6.45 13.56 12.90
C GLY A 81 6.57 13.22 14.39
N ALA A 82 5.58 12.49 14.91
CA ALA A 82 5.45 12.18 16.32
C ALA A 82 6.41 11.05 16.74
N GLU A 83 6.71 10.08 15.86
CA GLU A 83 7.87 9.19 16.01
C GLU A 83 9.21 9.93 16.00
N GLY A 84 9.30 11.16 15.47
CA GLY A 84 10.56 11.92 15.43
C GLY A 84 10.77 12.80 16.67
N SER A 85 9.68 13.13 17.37
CA SER A 85 9.63 14.09 18.48
C SER A 85 9.31 13.44 19.82
N ALA A 86 8.87 12.17 19.84
CA ALA A 86 8.69 11.40 21.05
C ALA A 86 10.06 11.20 21.72
N GLY A 87 10.27 11.87 22.85
CA GLY A 87 11.49 11.74 23.66
C GLY A 87 11.70 10.32 24.19
N SER A 88 10.64 9.50 24.24
CA SER A 88 10.64 8.13 24.76
C SER A 88 9.89 7.15 23.83
N ALA A 89 10.30 5.87 23.87
CA ALA A 89 9.62 4.79 23.15
C ALA A 89 8.15 4.61 23.58
N ALA A 90 7.80 4.97 24.82
CA ALA A 90 6.44 4.92 25.33
C ALA A 90 5.53 5.96 24.64
N ASP A 91 6.02 7.18 24.45
CA ASP A 91 5.28 8.23 23.75
C ASP A 91 5.07 7.86 22.29
N ALA A 92 6.11 7.35 21.62
CA ALA A 92 6.02 6.86 20.25
C ALA A 92 4.99 5.72 20.12
N LYS A 93 4.93 4.81 21.10
CA LYS A 93 3.93 3.73 21.14
C LYS A 93 2.50 4.27 21.22
N ASN A 94 2.26 5.26 22.08
CA ASN A 94 0.93 5.87 22.22
C ASN A 94 0.47 6.55 20.93
N LEU A 95 1.40 7.22 20.23
CA LEU A 95 1.13 7.86 18.94
C LEU A 95 0.83 6.84 17.83
N LEU A 96 1.54 5.71 17.82
CA LEU A 96 1.25 4.60 16.92
C LEU A 96 -0.12 3.99 17.20
N LEU A 97 -0.49 3.78 18.46
CA LEU A 97 -1.81 3.28 18.84
C LEU A 97 -2.94 4.24 18.44
N ALA A 98 -2.73 5.55 18.58
CA ALA A 98 -3.67 6.55 18.08
C ALA A 98 -3.78 6.50 16.55
N THR A 99 -2.66 6.26 15.85
CA THR A 99 -2.65 6.09 14.39
C THR A 99 -3.40 4.82 13.96
N VAL A 100 -3.27 3.73 14.72
CA VAL A 100 -4.03 2.50 14.50
C VAL A 100 -5.52 2.76 14.63
N ALA A 101 -5.97 3.41 15.71
CA ALA A 101 -7.39 3.73 15.91
C ALA A 101 -7.96 4.57 14.76
N TRP A 102 -7.20 5.58 14.31
CA TRP A 102 -7.57 6.37 13.14
C TRP A 102 -7.60 5.55 11.84
N LEU A 103 -6.67 4.61 11.66
CA LEU A 103 -6.66 3.73 10.48
C LEU A 103 -7.84 2.77 10.47
N GLU A 104 -8.37 2.34 11.61
CA GLU A 104 -9.52 1.43 11.66
C GLU A 104 -10.77 2.03 11.01
N GLU A 105 -10.96 3.33 11.14
CA GLU A 105 -12.09 4.05 10.55
C GLU A 105 -12.02 4.11 9.02
N ILE A 106 -10.81 4.12 8.45
CA ILE A 106 -10.59 4.37 7.02
C ILE A 106 -10.19 3.11 6.25
N ASN A 107 -9.36 2.26 6.86
CA ASN A 107 -8.85 1.02 6.27
C ASN A 107 -8.46 0.00 7.36
N PRO A 108 -9.34 -0.96 7.70
CA PRO A 108 -9.06 -1.94 8.75
C PRO A 108 -7.86 -2.85 8.44
N SER A 109 -7.58 -3.14 7.17
CA SER A 109 -6.40 -3.93 6.77
C SER A 109 -5.09 -3.19 7.03
N ALA A 110 -5.06 -1.87 6.80
CA ALA A 110 -3.89 -1.05 7.11
C ALA A 110 -3.66 -0.94 8.63
N ALA A 111 -4.74 -0.83 9.41
CA ALA A 111 -4.66 -0.86 10.87
C ALA A 111 -4.10 -2.20 11.38
N TRP A 112 -4.56 -3.32 10.81
CA TRP A 112 -4.06 -4.65 11.14
C TRP A 112 -2.56 -4.79 10.84
N SER A 113 -2.12 -4.35 9.65
CA SER A 113 -0.69 -4.37 9.29
C SER A 113 0.16 -3.49 10.22
N LEU A 114 -0.33 -2.32 10.63
CA LEU A 114 0.39 -1.45 11.56
C LEU A 114 0.47 -2.08 12.96
N ARG A 115 -0.58 -2.78 13.43
CA ARG A 115 -0.55 -3.51 14.71
C ARG A 115 0.47 -4.65 14.69
N GLU A 116 0.51 -5.40 13.60
CA GLU A 116 1.45 -6.52 13.42
C GLU A 116 2.90 -6.05 13.56
N GLY A 117 3.26 -4.92 12.94
CA GLY A 117 4.61 -4.35 12.95
C GLY A 117 4.85 -3.23 13.97
N LEU A 118 3.95 -3.06 14.94
CA LEU A 118 3.98 -1.91 15.87
C LEU A 118 5.25 -1.92 16.73
N GLU A 119 5.61 -3.10 17.21
CA GLU A 119 6.74 -3.30 18.11
C GLU A 119 8.08 -3.09 17.40
N GLU A 120 8.18 -3.53 16.15
CA GLU A 120 9.35 -3.36 15.27
C GLU A 120 9.53 -1.91 14.84
N THR A 121 8.43 -1.16 14.66
CA THR A 121 8.47 0.27 14.33
C THR A 121 9.12 1.09 15.45
N LEU A 122 9.04 0.60 16.70
CA LEU A 122 9.65 1.23 17.88
C LEU A 122 11.12 0.88 18.10
N THR A 123 11.70 -0.03 17.31
CA THR A 123 13.07 -0.55 17.52
C THR A 123 14.12 0.57 17.54
N LEU A 124 14.01 1.59 16.70
CA LEU A 124 14.97 2.71 16.69
C LEU A 124 14.91 3.56 17.98
N HIS A 125 13.77 3.61 18.66
CA HIS A 125 13.64 4.26 19.96
C HIS A 125 14.18 3.37 21.08
N ARG A 126 13.92 2.06 21.02
CA ARG A 126 14.41 1.07 21.99
C ARG A 126 15.92 0.94 22.01
N LEU A 127 16.53 0.94 20.83
CA LEU A 127 17.98 0.96 20.65
C LEU A 127 18.60 2.32 20.97
N ASN A 128 17.81 3.29 21.45
CA ASN A 128 18.26 4.64 21.79
C ASN A 128 19.15 5.29 20.70
N VAL A 129 18.75 5.13 19.43
CA VAL A 129 19.59 5.57 18.31
C VAL A 129 19.67 7.09 18.30
N PRO A 130 20.86 7.72 18.21
CA PRO A 130 20.98 9.17 18.16
C PRO A 130 20.20 9.79 17.00
N GLU A 131 19.54 10.92 17.24
CA GLU A 131 18.58 11.55 16.32
C GLU A 131 19.15 11.79 14.90
N ALA A 132 20.42 12.20 14.81
CA ALA A 132 21.07 12.44 13.52
C ALA A 132 21.15 11.17 12.65
N LEU A 133 21.35 10.00 13.27
CA LEU A 133 21.41 8.69 12.60
C LEU A 133 20.00 8.11 12.42
N ARG A 134 19.14 8.25 13.44
CA ARG A 134 17.74 7.82 13.42
C ARG A 134 16.98 8.39 12.22
N ARG A 135 17.20 9.66 11.88
CA ARG A 135 16.59 10.31 10.71
C ARG A 135 16.89 9.60 9.39
N SER A 136 18.10 9.07 9.24
CA SER A 136 18.49 8.31 8.05
C SER A 136 17.85 6.91 8.07
N LEU A 137 17.91 6.22 9.20
CA LEU A 137 17.46 4.83 9.35
C LEU A 137 15.94 4.67 9.30
N ARG A 138 15.18 5.65 9.79
CA ARG A 138 13.70 5.63 9.71
C ARG A 138 13.20 5.87 8.29
N SER A 139 14.02 6.46 7.41
CA SER A 139 13.60 6.78 6.05
C SER A 139 13.89 5.62 5.10
N THR A 140 12.96 5.37 4.17
CA THR A 140 13.17 4.47 3.04
C THR A 140 13.90 5.14 1.86
N ASN A 141 14.21 6.43 1.97
CA ASN A 141 14.82 7.20 0.88
C ASN A 141 16.17 6.62 0.37
N PRO A 142 17.09 6.12 1.22
CA PRO A 142 18.32 5.50 0.73
C PRO A 142 18.07 4.27 -0.16
N ILE A 143 17.16 3.38 0.26
CA ILE A 143 16.83 2.17 -0.50
C ILE A 143 16.04 2.51 -1.77
N GLU A 144 15.10 3.45 -1.70
CA GLU A 144 14.32 3.91 -2.86
C GLU A 144 15.20 4.60 -3.89
N SER A 145 16.14 5.45 -3.46
CA SER A 145 17.10 6.11 -4.32
C SER A 145 17.99 5.11 -5.06
N ALA A 146 18.48 4.08 -4.38
CA ALA A 146 19.25 3.00 -5.00
C ALA A 146 18.40 2.24 -6.04
N LEU A 147 17.19 1.82 -5.66
CA LEU A 147 16.30 1.06 -6.54
C LEU A 147 15.78 1.88 -7.72
N ARG A 148 15.69 3.21 -7.59
CA ARG A 148 15.34 4.12 -8.69
C ARG A 148 16.35 4.06 -9.82
N VAL A 149 17.63 3.81 -9.52
CA VAL A 149 18.68 3.63 -10.54
C VAL A 149 18.60 2.24 -11.17
N VAL A 150 18.29 1.21 -10.37
CA VAL A 150 18.19 -0.18 -10.85
C VAL A 150 17.00 -0.37 -11.80
N ARG A 151 15.84 0.24 -11.50
CA ARG A 151 14.59 0.02 -12.25
C ARG A 151 14.73 0.25 -13.77
N PRO A 152 15.26 1.38 -14.28
CA PRO A 152 15.42 1.57 -15.73
C PRO A 152 16.38 0.58 -16.41
N ALA A 153 17.33 0.02 -15.66
CA ALA A 153 18.27 -0.97 -16.18
C ALA A 153 17.60 -2.34 -16.34
N THR A 154 16.68 -2.71 -15.45
CA THR A 154 15.99 -4.00 -15.49
C THR A 154 14.69 -3.97 -16.29
N GLU A 155 14.02 -2.82 -16.39
CA GLU A 155 12.73 -2.66 -17.09
C GLU A 155 12.81 -2.95 -18.60
N ARG A 156 13.98 -2.75 -19.20
CA ARG A 156 14.25 -3.05 -20.61
C ARG A 156 14.49 -4.54 -20.88
N VAL A 157 14.78 -5.34 -19.85
CA VAL A 157 15.03 -6.78 -20.00
C VAL A 157 13.70 -7.52 -20.13
N LYS A 158 13.31 -7.87 -21.37
CA LYS A 158 12.07 -8.59 -21.65
C LYS A 158 12.19 -10.11 -21.53
N ARG A 159 13.40 -10.66 -21.64
CA ARG A 159 13.65 -12.12 -21.61
C ARG A 159 14.76 -12.46 -20.62
N TRP A 160 14.36 -12.88 -19.42
CA TRP A 160 15.27 -13.41 -18.42
C TRP A 160 15.69 -14.83 -18.77
N ARG A 161 16.99 -15.11 -18.81
CA ARG A 161 17.55 -16.45 -19.03
C ARG A 161 17.89 -17.13 -17.70
N LYS A 162 18.18 -18.43 -17.75
CA LYS A 162 18.67 -19.21 -16.61
C LYS A 162 20.04 -18.69 -16.14
N GLY A 163 20.40 -19.05 -14.91
CA GLY A 163 21.67 -18.69 -14.27
C GLY A 163 21.68 -17.23 -13.82
N ASP A 164 21.22 -16.96 -12.61
CA ASP A 164 21.36 -15.74 -11.80
C ASP A 164 21.30 -14.39 -12.52
N MET A 165 20.68 -14.33 -13.70
CA MET A 165 20.73 -13.18 -14.58
C MET A 165 20.04 -11.99 -13.91
N ARG A 166 18.95 -12.26 -13.18
CA ARG A 166 18.26 -11.28 -12.34
C ARG A 166 19.18 -10.70 -11.27
N LEU A 167 19.91 -11.56 -10.55
CA LEU A 167 20.85 -11.13 -9.51
C LEU A 167 21.98 -10.28 -10.11
N ARG A 168 22.54 -10.70 -11.25
CA ARG A 168 23.61 -9.96 -11.96
C ARG A 168 23.15 -8.58 -12.43
N TRP A 169 21.96 -8.47 -13.01
CA TRP A 169 21.40 -7.18 -13.44
C TRP A 169 21.09 -6.27 -12.24
N SER A 170 20.53 -6.82 -11.16
CA SER A 170 20.31 -6.06 -9.93
C SER A 170 21.63 -5.57 -9.33
N ALA A 171 22.65 -6.44 -9.24
CA ALA A 171 23.97 -6.09 -8.73
C ALA A 171 24.65 -5.02 -9.60
N ALA A 172 24.61 -5.15 -10.92
CA ALA A 172 25.15 -4.14 -11.83
C ALA A 172 24.45 -2.78 -11.68
N GLY A 173 23.12 -2.78 -11.50
CA GLY A 173 22.36 -1.55 -11.23
C GLY A 173 22.74 -0.90 -9.89
N LEU A 174 22.98 -1.71 -8.86
CA LEU A 174 23.40 -1.23 -7.54
C LEU A 174 24.84 -0.68 -7.56
N LEU A 175 25.77 -1.35 -8.26
CA LEU A 175 27.13 -0.84 -8.48
C LEU A 175 27.11 0.51 -9.23
N ALA A 176 26.20 0.68 -10.19
CA ALA A 176 26.03 1.96 -10.86
C ALA A 176 25.46 3.04 -9.92
N ALA A 177 24.56 2.67 -9.00
CA ALA A 177 24.00 3.57 -8.00
C ALA A 177 25.04 4.01 -6.96
N GLU A 178 25.95 3.11 -6.58
CA GLU A 178 26.98 3.32 -5.57
C GLU A 178 27.82 4.56 -5.81
N ASN A 179 28.19 4.84 -7.07
CA ASN A 179 28.97 6.01 -7.47
C ASN A 179 28.32 7.37 -7.09
N ARG A 180 27.02 7.38 -6.78
CA ARG A 180 26.27 8.58 -6.39
C ARG A 180 25.96 8.63 -4.89
N PHE A 181 26.33 7.61 -4.13
CA PHE A 181 26.03 7.54 -2.71
C PHE A 181 26.83 8.57 -1.93
N ARG A 182 26.18 9.13 -0.91
CA ARG A 182 26.79 10.03 0.06
C ARG A 182 26.87 9.31 1.40
N ARG A 183 27.80 9.74 2.25
CA ARG A 183 27.89 9.24 3.62
C ARG A 183 26.55 9.43 4.34
N VAL A 184 26.15 8.42 5.10
CA VAL A 184 24.93 8.44 5.91
C VAL A 184 25.01 9.57 6.92
N ARG A 185 23.92 10.31 7.09
CA ARG A 185 23.86 11.37 8.10
C ARG A 185 23.93 10.76 9.49
N GLY A 186 24.80 11.30 10.34
CA GLY A 186 25.02 10.75 11.68
C GLY A 186 25.93 9.51 11.72
N TYR A 187 26.65 9.18 10.65
CA TYR A 187 27.54 7.99 10.59
C TYR A 187 28.57 7.90 11.73
N LYS A 188 28.97 9.04 12.32
CA LYS A 188 29.88 9.08 13.48
C LYS A 188 29.33 8.33 14.70
N SER A 189 28.00 8.24 14.81
CA SER A 189 27.31 7.53 15.90
C SER A 189 27.10 6.04 15.61
N MET A 190 27.64 5.49 14.52
CA MET A 190 27.46 4.08 14.16
C MET A 190 28.01 3.13 15.24
N ALA A 191 29.13 3.46 15.86
CA ALA A 191 29.71 2.65 16.95
C ALA A 191 28.76 2.55 18.16
N VAL A 192 28.04 3.63 18.48
CA VAL A 192 27.04 3.64 19.55
C VAL A 192 25.87 2.73 19.20
N LEU A 193 25.40 2.77 17.95
CA LEU A 193 24.34 1.88 17.49
C LEU A 193 24.77 0.41 17.59
N LEU A 194 25.98 0.06 17.17
CA LEU A 194 26.48 -1.32 17.25
C LEU A 194 26.52 -1.81 18.71
N GLY A 195 27.06 -1.01 19.63
CA GLY A 195 27.06 -1.37 21.05
C GLY A 195 25.65 -1.54 21.63
N ASN A 196 24.70 -0.72 21.20
CA ASN A 196 23.31 -0.86 21.63
C ASN A 196 22.65 -2.11 21.03
N VAL A 197 22.98 -2.49 19.80
CA VAL A 197 22.48 -3.71 19.15
C VAL A 197 23.04 -4.95 19.82
N ASP A 198 24.34 -4.97 20.14
CA ASP A 198 24.97 -6.11 20.82
C ASP A 198 24.40 -6.33 22.23
N ALA A 199 23.98 -5.25 22.89
CA ALA A 199 23.31 -5.29 24.19
C ALA A 199 21.79 -5.51 24.10
N TYR A 200 21.20 -5.48 22.89
CA TYR A 200 19.76 -5.55 22.71
C TYR A 200 19.28 -6.99 22.59
N ASP A 201 18.38 -7.36 23.50
CA ASP A 201 17.61 -8.60 23.38
C ASP A 201 16.42 -8.37 22.42
N PRO A 202 16.37 -9.05 21.26
CA PRO A 202 15.33 -8.85 20.26
C PRO A 202 13.97 -9.45 20.67
N ARG A 203 13.89 -10.16 21.81
CA ARG A 203 12.61 -10.73 22.25
C ARG A 203 11.62 -9.61 22.56
N PRO A 204 10.48 -9.54 21.84
CA PRO A 204 9.42 -8.62 22.23
C PRO A 204 8.92 -9.05 23.61
N ALA A 205 8.66 -8.09 24.49
CA ALA A 205 8.26 -8.29 25.90
C ALA A 205 6.90 -9.02 26.11
N GLY A 206 6.43 -9.81 25.14
CA GLY A 206 5.17 -10.56 25.18
C GLY A 206 5.11 -11.82 24.32
N LYS A 207 6.21 -12.29 23.70
CA LYS A 207 6.25 -13.64 23.10
C LYS A 207 6.99 -14.58 24.05
N THR A 208 6.35 -14.92 25.17
CA THR A 208 6.68 -16.14 25.91
C THR A 208 6.21 -17.30 25.03
N GLU A 209 7.13 -18.21 24.68
CA GLU A 209 6.80 -19.43 23.94
C GLU A 209 5.62 -20.14 24.62
N ALA A 210 4.49 -20.24 23.91
CA ALA A 210 3.49 -21.22 24.23
C ALA A 210 4.10 -22.58 23.87
N ALA A 211 4.54 -23.30 24.90
CA ALA A 211 4.90 -24.71 24.85
C ALA A 211 3.67 -25.59 24.59
#